data_AF-A0A6A4H5T4-F1
#
_entry.id   AF-A0A6A4H5T4-F1
#
_cell.length_a   1.000
_cell.length_b   1.000
_cell.length_c   1.000
_cell.angle_alpha   90.00
_cell.angle_beta   90.00
_cell.angle_gamma   90.00
#
_symmetry.space_group_name_H-M   'P 1'
#
loop_
_entity.id
_entity.type
_entity.pdbx_description
1 polymer ?
#
loop_
_entity_poly.entity_id
_entity_poly.type
_entity_poly.pdbx_seq_one_letter_code
_entity_poly.pdbx_strand_id
1 'polypeptide(L)'
;MEAIVAELKKIPPVTRFLCISLVSVSGPVFMNLISAYKILYHYEPVVTKLQVWRLWSSFFLGSRGLSFIFEMIMLYRTANELEQGPYLRKSADLAYQLVIASGAIIVTSIPVNGMLFFHPFLLCIVYLSSQLAPPGSQTSLYGLVSIPVKYFPFALLGMDLLNGGPQGAALSVPGMIVGHLWWVGIWGSELGGRGGPMAAYGRAPRWLARWFGEESAPTNAGPGAGSGANSGSGVHVVAPRARADEATNAPTTHGHRWGSGQRLGTD
;
A
#
# COMPACT_ATOMS: atom_id res chain seq x y z
N MET A 1 14.79 18.28 -20.89
CA MET A 1 14.91 17.55 -19.61
C MET A 1 13.88 18.02 -18.58
N GLU A 2 13.68 19.33 -18.42
CA GLU A 2 12.64 19.95 -17.55
C GLU A 2 11.23 19.34 -17.71
N ALA A 3 10.75 19.13 -18.94
CA ALA A 3 9.42 18.56 -19.18
C ALA A 3 9.27 17.10 -18.70
N ILE A 4 10.30 16.27 -18.90
CA ILE A 4 10.32 14.88 -18.42
C ILE A 4 10.37 14.86 -16.89
N VAL A 5 11.15 15.75 -16.28
CA VAL A 5 11.21 15.89 -14.82
C VAL A 5 9.88 16.39 -14.25
N ALA A 6 9.17 17.27 -14.96
CA ALA A 6 7.84 17.72 -14.58
C ALA A 6 6.80 16.59 -14.66
N GLU A 7 6.80 15.78 -15.72
CA GLU A 7 5.93 14.60 -15.82
C GLU A 7 6.28 13.54 -14.76
N LEU A 8 7.58 13.30 -14.50
CA LEU A 8 8.03 12.40 -13.43
C LEU A 8 7.68 12.90 -12.02
N LYS A 9 7.52 14.21 -11.82
CA LYS A 9 7.07 14.79 -10.55
C LYS A 9 5.56 14.63 -10.33
N LYS A 10 4.76 14.42 -11.39
CA LYS A 10 3.33 14.10 -11.26
C LYS A 10 3.10 12.67 -10.79
N ILE A 11 4.05 11.77 -11.06
CA ILE A 11 3.99 10.38 -10.60
C ILE A 11 4.31 10.34 -9.10
N PRO A 12 3.50 9.61 -8.30
CA PRO A 12 3.77 9.44 -6.88
C PRO A 12 5.19 8.89 -6.60
N PRO A 13 5.83 9.28 -5.48
CA PRO A 13 7.25 9.06 -5.26
C PRO A 13 7.64 7.57 -5.16
N VAL A 14 6.82 6.71 -4.55
CA VAL A 14 7.11 5.26 -4.43
C VAL A 14 6.95 4.58 -5.78
N THR A 15 5.87 4.88 -6.49
CA THR A 15 5.61 4.38 -7.85
C THR A 15 6.75 4.74 -8.80
N ARG A 16 7.20 6.00 -8.76
CA ARG A 16 8.35 6.48 -9.55
C ARG A 16 9.61 5.68 -9.23
N PHE A 17 9.89 5.46 -7.96
CA PHE A 17 11.07 4.70 -7.52
C PHE A 17 11.04 3.25 -8.01
N LEU A 18 9.90 2.57 -7.94
CA LEU A 18 9.74 1.20 -8.43
C LEU A 18 9.96 1.10 -9.94
N CYS A 19 9.37 2.02 -10.72
CA CYS A 19 9.53 2.04 -12.18
C CYS A 19 10.96 2.36 -12.61
N ILE A 20 11.60 3.35 -11.98
CA ILE A 20 13.00 3.68 -12.26
C ILE A 20 13.88 2.49 -11.92
N SER A 21 13.68 1.85 -10.76
CA SER A 21 14.47 0.68 -10.34
C SER A 21 14.33 -0.48 -11.33
N LEU A 22 13.10 -0.77 -11.78
CA LEU A 22 12.82 -1.79 -12.78
C LEU A 22 13.55 -1.52 -14.11
N VAL A 23 13.47 -0.29 -14.63
CA VAL A 23 14.10 0.10 -15.90
C VAL A 23 15.63 0.13 -15.76
N SER A 24 16.16 0.63 -14.64
CA SER A 24 17.59 0.70 -14.38
C SER A 24 18.24 -0.68 -14.26
N VAL A 25 17.53 -1.67 -13.74
CA VAL A 25 18.04 -3.04 -13.62
C VAL A 25 17.82 -3.84 -14.91
N SER A 26 16.64 -3.76 -15.51
CA SER A 26 16.29 -4.55 -16.70
C SER A 26 16.90 -3.99 -17.99
N GLY A 27 17.06 -2.66 -18.09
CA GLY A 27 17.61 -1.98 -19.28
C GLY A 27 19.02 -2.47 -19.68
N PRO A 28 20.01 -2.46 -18.77
CA PRO A 28 21.35 -2.97 -19.06
C PRO A 28 21.39 -4.44 -19.46
N VAL A 29 20.44 -5.24 -18.97
CA VAL A 29 20.33 -6.67 -19.31
C VAL A 29 19.77 -6.87 -20.72
N PHE A 30 18.79 -6.06 -21.13
CA PHE A 30 18.25 -6.12 -22.50
C PHE A 30 19.24 -5.66 -23.55
N MET A 31 20.11 -4.70 -23.21
CA MET A 31 21.18 -4.25 -24.09
C MET A 31 22.38 -5.23 -24.15
N ASN A 32 22.30 -6.39 -23.48
CA ASN A 32 23.39 -7.36 -23.33
C ASN A 32 24.70 -6.78 -22.74
N LEU A 33 24.65 -5.61 -22.08
CA LEU A 33 25.82 -5.04 -21.40
C LEU A 33 26.25 -5.92 -20.21
N ILE A 34 25.30 -6.60 -19.59
CA ILE A 34 25.51 -7.49 -18.45
C ILE A 34 24.81 -8.82 -18.74
N SER A 35 25.56 -9.92 -18.70
CA SER A 35 24.97 -11.26 -18.83
C SER A 35 24.00 -11.54 -17.69
N ALA A 36 22.77 -11.95 -18.01
CA ALA A 36 21.73 -12.33 -17.05
C ALA A 36 22.21 -13.42 -16.06
N TYR A 37 23.19 -14.23 -16.45
CA TYR A 37 23.82 -15.24 -15.59
C TYR A 37 24.58 -14.65 -14.39
N LYS A 38 25.09 -13.41 -14.49
CA LYS A 38 25.75 -12.74 -13.34
C LYS A 38 24.75 -12.24 -12.29
N ILE A 39 23.48 -12.06 -12.68
CA ILE A 39 22.41 -11.50 -11.84
C ILE A 39 21.53 -12.61 -11.22
N LEU A 40 21.55 -13.82 -11.80
CA LEU A 40 20.84 -14.97 -11.25
C LEU A 40 21.24 -15.23 -9.79
N TYR A 41 20.22 -15.29 -8.94
CA TYR A 41 20.39 -15.55 -7.52
C TYR A 41 20.78 -17.01 -7.30
N HIS A 42 21.96 -17.23 -6.71
CA HIS A 42 22.36 -18.52 -6.17
C HIS A 42 22.41 -18.38 -4.65
N TYR A 43 21.78 -19.33 -3.94
CA TYR A 43 21.64 -19.33 -2.48
C TYR A 43 23.00 -19.38 -1.74
N GLU A 44 23.96 -20.13 -2.27
CA GLU A 44 25.29 -20.34 -1.67
C GLU A 44 26.11 -19.06 -1.45
N PRO A 45 26.33 -18.18 -2.45
CA PRO A 45 27.16 -16.98 -2.28
C PRO A 45 26.45 -15.83 -1.53
N VAL A 46 25.12 -15.82 -1.41
CA VAL A 46 24.41 -14.69 -0.80
C VAL A 46 24.48 -14.75 0.72
N VAL A 47 24.34 -15.95 1.30
CA VAL A 47 24.44 -16.16 2.75
C VAL A 47 25.90 -16.07 3.21
N THR A 48 26.86 -16.49 2.37
CA THR A 48 28.29 -16.48 2.73
C THR A 48 29.03 -15.17 2.41
N LYS A 49 28.58 -14.36 1.43
CA LYS A 49 29.29 -13.13 0.99
C LYS A 49 28.48 -11.84 1.08
N LEU A 50 27.28 -11.84 1.68
CA LEU A 50 26.46 -10.63 1.91
C LEU A 50 26.31 -9.73 0.67
N GLN A 51 26.05 -10.33 -0.50
CA GLN A 51 25.89 -9.58 -1.75
C GLN A 51 24.49 -8.96 -1.86
N VAL A 52 24.19 -7.96 -1.02
CA VAL A 52 22.87 -7.29 -0.93
C VAL A 52 22.44 -6.69 -2.27
N TRP A 53 23.39 -6.26 -3.12
CA TRP A 53 23.09 -5.75 -4.46
C TRP A 53 22.45 -6.80 -5.38
N ARG A 54 22.73 -8.09 -5.18
CA ARG A 54 22.10 -9.18 -5.94
C ARG A 54 20.63 -9.30 -5.61
N LEU A 55 20.27 -9.20 -4.32
CA LEU A 55 18.87 -9.20 -3.89
C LEU A 55 18.11 -8.07 -4.59
N TRP A 56 18.66 -6.85 -4.54
CA TRP A 56 18.06 -5.70 -5.23
C TRP A 56 17.83 -5.98 -6.72
N SER A 57 18.84 -6.47 -7.43
CA SER A 57 18.71 -6.76 -8.86
C SER A 57 17.72 -7.91 -9.16
N SER A 58 17.60 -8.93 -8.30
CA SER A 58 16.68 -10.06 -8.51
C SER A 58 15.21 -9.68 -8.31
N PHE A 59 14.93 -8.63 -7.55
CA PHE A 59 13.58 -8.07 -7.39
C PHE A 59 13.15 -7.20 -8.57
N PHE A 60 14.09 -6.58 -9.30
CA PHE A 60 13.79 -5.63 -10.38
C PHE A 60 14.22 -6.14 -11.77
N LEU A 61 14.40 -7.45 -11.91
CA LEU A 61 14.67 -8.10 -13.18
C LEU A 61 13.35 -8.61 -13.78
N GLY A 62 12.82 -7.90 -14.76
CA GLY A 62 11.61 -8.32 -15.48
C GLY A 62 11.86 -9.44 -16.48
N SER A 63 10.78 -10.00 -17.01
CA SER A 63 10.83 -11.00 -18.08
C SER A 63 11.45 -10.41 -19.36
N ARG A 64 11.80 -11.26 -20.33
CA ARG A 64 12.31 -10.80 -21.63
C ARG A 64 11.17 -10.56 -22.62
N GLY A 65 11.36 -9.62 -23.54
CA GLY A 65 10.44 -9.37 -24.65
C GLY A 65 9.19 -8.58 -24.26
N LEU A 66 8.05 -8.90 -24.90
CA LEU A 66 6.78 -8.18 -24.73
C LEU A 66 6.21 -8.28 -23.31
N SER A 67 6.45 -9.40 -22.61
CA SER A 67 5.99 -9.61 -21.23
C SER A 67 6.53 -8.55 -20.27
N PHE A 68 7.74 -8.04 -20.50
CA PHE A 68 8.32 -6.95 -19.72
C PHE A 68 7.46 -5.68 -19.74
N ILE A 69 6.95 -5.30 -20.91
CA ILE A 69 6.16 -4.09 -21.08
C ILE A 69 4.88 -4.21 -20.27
N PHE A 70 4.23 -5.37 -20.33
CA PHE A 70 3.03 -5.61 -19.56
C PHE A 70 3.28 -5.64 -18.06
N GLU A 71 4.35 -6.30 -17.62
CA GLU A 71 4.78 -6.32 -16.22
C GLU A 71 5.07 -4.91 -15.70
N MET A 72 5.76 -4.09 -16.50
CA MET A 72 6.07 -2.69 -16.17
C MET A 72 4.81 -1.83 -16.07
N ILE A 73 3.91 -1.93 -17.05
CA ILE A 73 2.62 -1.21 -17.03
C ILE A 73 1.79 -1.64 -15.82
N MET A 74 1.77 -2.94 -15.53
CA MET A 74 1.03 -3.49 -14.40
C MET A 74 1.59 -3.03 -13.07
N LEU A 75 2.92 -3.04 -12.91
CA LEU A 75 3.60 -2.51 -11.74
C LEU A 75 3.25 -1.04 -11.54
N TYR A 76 3.37 -0.23 -12.60
CA TYR A 76 3.06 1.20 -12.56
C TYR A 76 1.60 1.46 -12.15
N ARG A 77 0.65 0.82 -12.82
CA ARG A 77 -0.79 1.00 -12.57
C ARG A 77 -1.14 0.61 -11.13
N THR A 78 -0.66 -0.55 -10.69
CA THR A 78 -1.00 -1.10 -9.36
C THR A 78 -0.35 -0.29 -8.24
N ALA A 79 0.92 0.09 -8.40
CA ALA A 79 1.60 0.94 -7.41
C ALA A 79 0.95 2.32 -7.33
N ASN A 80 0.58 2.91 -8.48
CA ASN A 80 -0.11 4.19 -8.52
C ASN A 80 -1.49 4.13 -7.84
N GLU A 81 -2.26 3.06 -8.09
CA GLU A 81 -3.56 2.83 -7.44
C GLU A 81 -3.44 2.71 -5.92
N LEU A 82 -2.40 2.02 -5.43
CA LEU A 82 -2.14 1.91 -3.99
C LEU A 82 -1.76 3.26 -3.37
N GLU A 83 -0.86 3.99 -4.02
CA GLU A 83 -0.31 5.25 -3.50
C GLU A 83 -1.32 6.40 -3.57
N GLN A 84 -2.20 6.43 -4.58
CA GLN A 84 -3.25 7.43 -4.72
C GLN A 84 -4.56 7.06 -3.99
N GLY A 85 -4.79 5.78 -3.71
CA GLY A 85 -5.97 5.32 -3.01
C GLY A 85 -5.70 5.11 -1.51
N PRO A 86 -5.46 3.88 -1.04
CA PRO A 86 -5.32 3.56 0.38
C PRO A 86 -4.20 4.31 1.12
N TYR A 87 -3.11 4.67 0.43
CA TYR A 87 -1.93 5.30 1.04
C TYR A 87 -1.77 6.78 0.67
N LEU A 88 -2.87 7.46 0.33
CA LEU A 88 -2.83 8.88 0.01
C LEU A 88 -2.23 9.70 1.17
N ARG A 89 -1.11 10.41 0.91
CA ARG A 89 -0.30 11.17 1.89
C ARG A 89 0.38 10.31 2.99
N LYS A 90 0.51 9.01 2.75
CA LYS A 90 1.26 8.03 3.57
C LYS A 90 2.13 7.13 2.68
N SER A 91 2.78 7.72 1.69
CA SER A 91 3.76 7.08 0.81
C SER A 91 4.91 6.47 1.61
N ALA A 92 5.28 7.05 2.76
CA ALA A 92 6.32 6.48 3.62
C ALA A 92 5.90 5.13 4.21
N ASP A 93 4.64 4.98 4.65
CA ASP A 93 4.09 3.73 5.18
C ASP A 93 4.10 2.65 4.08
N LEU A 94 3.71 3.00 2.85
CA LEU A 94 3.77 2.09 1.69
C LEU A 94 5.21 1.63 1.41
N ALA A 95 6.17 2.55 1.37
CA ALA A 95 7.58 2.22 1.12
C ALA A 95 8.16 1.29 2.20
N TYR A 96 7.84 1.55 3.47
CA TYR A 96 8.29 0.72 4.58
C TYR A 96 7.71 -0.70 4.50
N GLN A 97 6.42 -0.81 4.21
CA GLN A 97 5.74 -2.10 4.11
C GLN A 97 6.18 -2.87 2.87
N LEU A 98 6.52 -2.21 1.76
CA LEU A 98 7.14 -2.85 0.60
C LEU A 98 8.47 -3.49 0.96
N VAL A 99 9.32 -2.83 1.75
CA VAL A 99 10.61 -3.40 2.20
C VAL A 99 10.38 -4.64 3.06
N ILE A 100 9.42 -4.59 3.99
CA ILE A 100 9.04 -5.77 4.81
C ILE A 100 8.51 -6.89 3.93
N ALA A 101 7.63 -6.59 2.97
CA ALA A 101 7.07 -7.55 2.04
C ALA A 101 8.16 -8.19 1.18
N SER A 102 9.13 -7.42 0.68
CA SER A 102 10.31 -7.97 -0.03
C SER A 102 11.10 -8.93 0.86
N GLY A 103 11.33 -8.59 2.13
CA GLY A 103 11.96 -9.49 3.10
C GLY A 103 11.18 -10.79 3.30
N ALA A 104 9.86 -10.70 3.46
CA ALA A 104 8.97 -11.84 3.62
C ALA A 104 8.92 -12.74 2.36
N ILE A 105 8.97 -12.15 1.16
CA ILE A 105 9.06 -12.88 -0.10
C ILE A 105 10.34 -13.71 -0.14
N ILE A 106 11.50 -13.13 0.23
CA ILE A 106 12.76 -13.87 0.26
C ILE A 106 12.64 -15.11 1.16
N VAL A 107 12.11 -14.94 2.38
CA VAL A 107 11.94 -16.04 3.34
C VAL A 107 10.98 -17.11 2.81
N THR A 108 9.86 -16.69 2.22
CA THR A 108 8.84 -17.61 1.70
C THR A 108 9.27 -18.31 0.41
N SER A 109 10.21 -17.73 -0.34
CA SER A 109 10.77 -18.30 -1.57
C SER A 109 11.93 -19.29 -1.35
N ILE A 110 12.47 -19.41 -0.13
CA ILE A 110 13.51 -20.41 0.22
C ILE A 110 13.11 -21.84 -0.17
N PRO A 111 11.92 -22.38 0.19
CA PRO A 111 11.54 -23.75 -0.15
C PRO A 111 11.36 -23.99 -1.66
N VAL A 112 11.12 -22.94 -2.44
CA VAL A 112 10.86 -23.04 -3.89
C VAL A 112 12.15 -22.88 -4.71
N ASN A 113 13.30 -22.61 -4.09
CA ASN A 113 14.58 -22.31 -4.76
C ASN A 113 14.42 -21.24 -5.86
N GLY A 114 13.65 -20.20 -5.58
CA GLY A 114 13.40 -19.12 -6.54
C GLY A 114 14.65 -18.30 -6.81
N MET A 115 15.03 -18.19 -8.10
CA MET A 115 16.20 -17.41 -8.53
C MET A 115 15.85 -15.96 -8.93
N LEU A 116 14.56 -15.68 -9.12
CA LEU A 116 14.02 -14.37 -9.50
C LEU A 116 12.81 -14.05 -8.62
N PHE A 117 12.75 -12.83 -8.08
CA PHE A 117 11.72 -12.42 -7.12
C PHE A 117 10.76 -11.36 -7.68
N PHE A 118 10.96 -10.91 -8.92
CA PHE A 118 10.10 -9.90 -9.53
C PHE A 118 8.65 -10.37 -9.71
N HIS A 119 8.45 -11.60 -10.20
CA HIS A 119 7.12 -12.21 -10.36
C HIS A 119 6.33 -12.29 -9.04
N PRO A 120 6.86 -12.91 -7.95
CA PRO A 120 6.15 -12.91 -6.67
C PRO A 120 5.99 -11.50 -6.08
N PHE A 121 6.93 -10.58 -6.32
CA PHE A 121 6.79 -9.19 -5.87
C PHE A 121 5.65 -8.46 -6.58
N LEU A 122 5.56 -8.56 -7.90
CA LEU A 122 4.47 -7.98 -8.68
C LEU A 122 3.14 -8.57 -8.23
N LEU A 123 3.06 -9.90 -8.09
CA LEU A 123 1.84 -10.58 -7.68
C LEU A 123 1.42 -10.21 -6.25
N CYS A 124 2.38 -9.98 -5.34
CA CYS A 124 2.12 -9.50 -3.98
C CYS A 124 1.47 -8.10 -3.97
N ILE A 125 2.02 -7.15 -4.74
CA ILE A 125 1.47 -5.78 -4.81
C ILE A 125 0.09 -5.79 -5.47
N VAL A 126 -0.06 -6.58 -6.54
CA VAL A 126 -1.34 -6.75 -7.23
C VAL A 126 -2.39 -7.37 -6.31
N TYR A 127 -2.01 -8.37 -5.52
CA TYR A 127 -2.90 -8.96 -4.54
C TYR A 127 -3.37 -7.92 -3.52
N LEU A 128 -2.45 -7.12 -2.98
CA LEU A 128 -2.80 -6.08 -2.01
C LEU A 128 -3.75 -5.03 -2.62
N SER A 129 -3.43 -4.54 -3.82
CA SER A 129 -4.31 -3.61 -4.54
C SER A 129 -5.69 -4.22 -4.79
N SER A 130 -5.73 -5.51 -5.13
CA SER A 130 -6.96 -6.24 -5.40
C SER A 130 -7.89 -6.31 -4.18
N GLN A 131 -7.34 -6.51 -2.99
CA GLN A 131 -8.11 -6.58 -1.75
C GLN A 131 -8.55 -5.19 -1.23
N LEU A 132 -7.80 -4.14 -1.58
CA LEU A 132 -8.11 -2.76 -1.17
C LEU A 132 -9.01 -2.02 -2.16
N ALA A 133 -9.23 -2.59 -3.34
CA ALA A 133 -10.06 -1.99 -4.36
C ALA A 133 -11.54 -1.91 -3.93
N PRO A 134 -12.24 -0.80 -4.25
CA PRO A 134 -13.67 -0.68 -4.00
C PRO A 134 -14.48 -1.81 -4.68
N PRO A 135 -15.57 -2.26 -4.05
CA PRO A 135 -16.45 -3.27 -4.63
C PRO A 135 -17.04 -2.77 -5.95
N GLY A 136 -16.92 -3.57 -7.01
CA GLY A 136 -17.35 -3.21 -8.36
C GLY A 136 -16.24 -2.66 -9.28
N SER A 137 -15.03 -2.47 -8.77
CA SER A 137 -13.89 -2.09 -9.62
C SER A 137 -13.50 -3.23 -10.57
N GLN A 138 -13.31 -2.88 -11.85
CA GLN A 138 -12.88 -3.79 -12.90
C GLN A 138 -11.50 -3.38 -13.41
N THR A 139 -10.66 -4.36 -13.72
CA THR A 139 -9.35 -4.15 -14.34
C THR A 139 -9.21 -5.03 -15.58
N SER A 140 -8.51 -4.52 -16.58
CA SER A 140 -8.32 -5.23 -17.84
C SER A 140 -6.99 -5.98 -17.85
N LEU A 141 -7.06 -7.30 -18.03
CA LEU A 141 -5.92 -8.15 -18.28
C LEU A 141 -5.34 -7.81 -19.66
N TYR A 142 -4.11 -7.28 -19.68
CA TYR A 142 -3.39 -6.85 -20.89
C TYR A 142 -4.18 -5.88 -21.80
N GLY A 143 -5.18 -5.18 -21.27
CA GLY A 143 -6.06 -4.28 -22.04
C GLY A 143 -7.13 -4.97 -22.90
N LEU A 144 -7.23 -6.30 -22.85
CA LEU A 144 -8.13 -7.09 -23.70
C LEU A 144 -9.34 -7.66 -22.95
N VAL A 145 -9.11 -8.17 -21.73
CA VAL A 145 -10.15 -8.89 -20.97
C VAL A 145 -10.42 -8.17 -19.66
N SER A 146 -11.60 -7.57 -19.51
CA SER A 146 -12.03 -6.91 -18.26
C SER A 146 -12.53 -7.93 -17.25
N ILE A 147 -11.85 -8.04 -16.11
CA ILE A 147 -12.16 -8.97 -15.04
C ILE A 147 -12.36 -8.16 -13.74
N PRO A 148 -13.26 -8.57 -12.84
CA PRO A 148 -13.35 -7.95 -11.51
C PRO A 148 -12.00 -8.00 -10.81
N VAL A 149 -11.60 -6.87 -10.21
CA VAL A 149 -10.28 -6.69 -9.58
C VAL A 149 -9.96 -7.80 -8.56
N LYS A 150 -10.97 -8.33 -7.87
CA LYS A 150 -10.84 -9.44 -6.91
C LYS A 150 -10.23 -10.72 -7.51
N TYR A 151 -10.49 -11.02 -8.78
CA TYR A 151 -10.00 -12.24 -9.44
C TYR A 151 -8.68 -12.01 -10.19
N PHE A 152 -8.24 -10.77 -10.32
CA PHE A 152 -7.05 -10.39 -11.06
C PHE A 152 -5.75 -11.08 -10.59
N PRO A 153 -5.41 -11.16 -9.27
CA PRO A 153 -4.20 -11.86 -8.84
C PRO A 153 -4.24 -13.36 -9.14
N PHE A 154 -5.43 -13.98 -9.13
CA PHE A 154 -5.59 -15.39 -9.50
C PHE A 154 -5.46 -15.60 -11.01
N ALA A 155 -5.96 -14.66 -11.81
CA ALA A 155 -5.77 -14.68 -13.26
C ALA A 155 -4.28 -14.57 -13.62
N LEU A 156 -3.53 -13.71 -12.93
CA LEU A 156 -2.08 -13.60 -13.11
C LEU A 156 -1.34 -14.87 -12.74
N LEU A 157 -1.70 -15.49 -11.61
CA LEU A 157 -1.13 -16.79 -11.24
C LEU A 157 -1.39 -17.85 -12.32
N GLY A 158 -2.59 -17.83 -12.93
CA GLY A 158 -2.92 -18.66 -14.08
C GLY A 158 -2.06 -18.36 -15.32
N MET A 159 -1.79 -17.08 -15.59
CA MET A 159 -0.88 -16.69 -16.68
C MET A 159 0.55 -17.16 -16.43
N ASP A 160 1.03 -17.09 -15.19
CA ASP A 160 2.37 -17.59 -14.81
C ASP A 160 2.46 -19.11 -14.98
N LEU A 161 1.37 -19.82 -14.67
CA LEU A 161 1.25 -21.25 -14.93
C LEU A 161 1.30 -21.59 -16.42
N LEU A 162 0.64 -20.78 -17.26
CA LEU A 162 0.62 -20.99 -18.72
C LEU A 162 1.97 -20.64 -19.37
N ASN A 163 2.63 -19.59 -18.91
CA ASN A 163 3.89 -19.11 -19.49
C ASN A 163 5.11 -19.91 -19.00
N GLY A 164 5.16 -20.22 -17.70
CA GLY A 164 6.32 -20.85 -17.04
C GLY A 164 6.06 -22.28 -16.56
N GLY A 165 4.89 -22.84 -16.85
CA GLY A 165 4.49 -24.15 -16.35
C GLY A 165 4.28 -24.17 -14.83
N PRO A 166 4.17 -25.37 -14.22
CA PRO A 166 4.00 -25.53 -12.77
C PRO A 166 5.10 -24.87 -11.95
N GLN A 167 6.32 -24.83 -12.50
CA GLN A 167 7.46 -24.20 -11.84
C GLN A 167 7.33 -22.67 -11.81
N GLY A 168 6.87 -22.04 -12.90
CA GLY A 168 6.58 -20.60 -12.93
C GLY A 168 5.52 -20.20 -11.91
N ALA A 169 4.40 -20.94 -11.85
CA ALA A 169 3.35 -20.70 -10.87
C ALA A 169 3.86 -20.87 -9.43
N ALA A 170 4.65 -21.91 -9.15
CA ALA A 170 5.22 -22.15 -7.83
C ALA A 170 6.09 -20.98 -7.37
N LEU A 171 6.82 -20.31 -8.28
CA LEU A 171 7.62 -19.13 -7.96
C LEU A 171 6.78 -17.89 -7.62
N SER A 172 5.56 -17.79 -8.14
CA SER A 172 4.64 -16.69 -7.87
C SER A 172 3.77 -16.89 -6.62
N VAL A 173 3.55 -18.13 -6.19
CA VAL A 173 2.77 -18.47 -4.96
C VAL A 173 3.28 -17.74 -3.70
N PRO A 174 4.59 -17.65 -3.42
CA PRO A 174 5.10 -16.86 -2.30
C PRO A 174 4.58 -15.43 -2.27
N GLY A 175 4.42 -14.80 -3.44
CA GLY A 175 3.85 -13.46 -3.57
C GLY A 175 2.40 -13.38 -3.09
N MET A 176 1.59 -14.39 -3.38
CA MET A 176 0.20 -14.47 -2.93
C MET A 176 0.11 -14.64 -1.41
N ILE A 177 0.96 -15.50 -0.84
CA ILE A 177 1.02 -15.73 0.61
C ILE A 177 1.40 -14.45 1.33
N VAL A 178 2.48 -13.79 0.89
CA VAL A 178 2.94 -12.54 1.50
C VAL A 178 1.93 -11.42 1.32
N GLY A 179 1.29 -11.30 0.15
CA GLY A 179 0.23 -10.33 -0.09
C GLY A 179 -0.96 -10.53 0.86
N HIS A 180 -1.34 -11.78 1.12
CA HIS A 180 -2.39 -12.10 2.08
C HIS A 180 -1.99 -11.76 3.52
N LEU A 181 -0.77 -12.12 3.94
CA LEU A 181 -0.24 -11.78 5.25
C LEU A 181 -0.15 -10.26 5.45
N TRP A 182 0.24 -9.52 4.42
CA TRP A 182 0.29 -8.06 4.43
C TRP A 182 -1.12 -7.48 4.62
N TRP A 183 -2.09 -7.93 3.83
CA TRP A 183 -3.48 -7.48 3.95
C TRP A 183 -4.05 -7.76 5.35
N VAL A 184 -3.95 -9.00 5.83
CA VAL A 184 -4.46 -9.39 7.17
C VAL A 184 -3.72 -8.65 8.29
N GLY A 185 -2.40 -8.53 8.20
CA GLY A 185 -1.57 -7.92 9.24
C GLY A 185 -1.89 -6.45 9.46
N ILE A 186 -2.18 -5.72 8.38
CA ILE A 186 -2.34 -4.26 8.42
C ILE A 186 -3.80 -3.83 8.47
N TRP A 187 -4.67 -4.45 7.67
CA TRP A 187 -6.09 -4.10 7.62
C TRP A 187 -6.98 -4.95 8.52
N GLY A 188 -6.51 -6.10 8.99
CA GLY A 188 -7.32 -7.01 9.79
C GLY A 188 -8.35 -7.78 8.94
N SER A 189 -8.94 -8.81 9.54
CA SER A 189 -9.97 -9.66 8.89
C SER A 189 -11.30 -8.95 8.62
N GLU A 190 -11.47 -7.71 9.09
CA GLU A 190 -12.68 -6.93 8.88
C GLU A 190 -12.30 -5.50 8.45
N LEU A 191 -12.94 -5.01 7.39
CA LEU A 191 -12.94 -3.60 6.98
C LEU A 191 -13.58 -2.64 8.04
N GLY A 192 -13.63 -3.06 9.31
CA GLY A 192 -14.33 -2.42 10.42
C GLY A 192 -13.38 -1.89 11.48
N GLY A 193 -12.78 -0.71 11.23
CA GLY A 193 -12.33 0.26 12.24
C GLY A 193 -11.20 -0.12 13.22
N ARG A 194 -10.88 -1.40 13.38
CA ARG A 194 -9.80 -1.88 14.25
C ARG A 194 -8.69 -2.36 13.33
N GLY A 195 -7.69 -1.50 13.08
CA GLY A 195 -6.52 -1.85 12.28
C GLY A 195 -5.95 -3.20 12.74
N GLY A 196 -5.42 -3.98 11.78
CA GLY A 196 -4.94 -5.33 12.03
C GLY A 196 -3.93 -5.40 13.19
N PRO A 197 -3.68 -6.59 13.75
CA PRO A 197 -2.80 -6.75 14.91
C PRO A 197 -1.38 -6.21 14.68
N MET A 198 -0.95 -6.05 13.42
CA MET A 198 0.35 -5.49 13.04
C MET A 198 0.26 -4.07 12.44
N ALA A 199 -0.90 -3.40 12.48
CA ALA A 199 -1.05 -2.03 11.99
C ALA A 199 -0.13 -1.03 12.71
N ALA A 200 0.23 -1.30 13.97
CA ALA A 200 1.21 -0.51 14.71
C ALA A 200 2.64 -0.69 14.17
N TYR A 201 2.97 -1.90 13.71
CA TYR A 201 4.27 -2.21 13.09
C TYR A 201 4.34 -1.77 11.63
N GLY A 202 3.21 -1.61 10.94
CA GLY A 202 3.16 -1.12 9.56
C GLY A 202 3.41 0.38 9.39
N ARG A 203 3.51 1.16 10.48
CA ARG A 203 3.81 2.60 10.41
C ARG A 203 5.29 2.85 10.16
N ALA A 204 5.58 3.66 9.16
CA ALA A 204 6.94 4.04 8.83
C ALA A 204 7.62 4.75 9.99
N PRO A 205 8.92 4.48 10.22
CA PRO A 205 9.68 5.24 11.18
C PRO A 205 9.76 6.71 10.76
N ARG A 206 9.79 7.61 11.76
CA ARG A 206 9.70 9.07 11.58
C ARG A 206 10.74 9.65 10.61
N TRP A 207 11.92 9.04 10.50
CA TRP A 207 12.95 9.48 9.56
C TRP A 207 12.54 9.25 8.10
N LEU A 208 11.79 8.18 7.82
CA LEU A 208 11.32 7.85 6.47
C LEU A 208 10.16 8.77 6.08
N ALA A 209 9.23 9.02 7.01
CA ALA A 209 8.16 10.01 6.81
C ALA A 209 8.73 11.41 6.48
N ARG A 210 9.81 11.83 7.17
CA ARG A 210 10.51 13.09 6.86
C ARG A 210 11.11 13.11 5.46
N TRP A 211 11.64 11.99 4.97
CA TRP A 211 12.17 11.90 3.60
C TRP A 211 11.10 12.09 2.52
N PHE A 212 9.87 11.65 2.79
CA PHE A 212 8.73 11.86 1.90
C PHE A 212 8.02 13.21 2.12
N GLY A 213 8.51 14.06 3.03
CA GLY A 213 7.88 15.35 3.37
C GLY A 213 6.57 15.22 4.14
N GLU A 214 6.32 14.04 4.73
CA GLU A 214 5.15 13.75 5.56
C GLU A 214 5.43 14.19 7.00
N GLU A 215 5.57 15.49 7.22
CA GLU A 215 5.47 16.04 8.56
C GLU A 215 4.03 15.85 9.03
N SER A 216 3.82 14.86 9.89
CA SER A 216 2.53 14.66 10.54
C SER A 216 2.15 15.96 11.24
N ALA A 217 1.02 16.54 10.82
CA ALA A 217 0.25 17.45 11.64
C ALA A 217 0.19 16.90 13.08
N PRO A 218 0.30 17.76 14.11
CA PRO A 218 0.46 17.31 15.48
C PRO A 218 -0.70 16.38 15.86
N THR A 219 -0.39 15.13 16.17
CA THR A 219 -1.34 14.20 16.81
C THR A 219 -1.56 14.66 18.25
N ASN A 220 -2.40 15.68 18.42
CA ASN A 220 -3.19 15.84 19.64
C ASN A 220 -4.37 14.85 19.56
N ALA A 221 -4.07 13.56 19.62
CA ALA A 221 -5.05 12.53 19.91
C ALA A 221 -4.82 12.12 21.37
N GLY A 222 -5.57 12.73 22.27
CA GLY A 222 -5.64 12.28 23.66
C GLY A 222 -6.12 10.83 23.72
N PRO A 223 -5.81 10.11 24.81
CA PRO A 223 -6.24 8.72 24.97
C PRO A 223 -7.77 8.68 25.13
N GLY A 224 -8.49 8.43 24.03
CA GLY A 224 -9.95 8.33 24.07
C GLY A 224 -10.72 8.57 22.77
N ALA A 225 -10.09 8.87 21.63
CA ALA A 225 -10.81 9.09 20.38
C ALA A 225 -10.79 7.84 19.48
N GLY A 226 -11.96 7.21 19.34
CA GLY A 226 -12.20 6.08 18.44
C GLY A 226 -11.84 6.42 16.98
N SER A 227 -11.05 5.53 16.37
CA SER A 227 -10.62 5.57 14.98
C SER A 227 -11.76 5.18 14.05
N GLY A 228 -12.63 6.14 13.75
CA GLY A 228 -13.69 6.05 12.74
C GLY A 228 -13.26 6.66 11.40
N ALA A 229 -13.74 6.04 10.33
CA ALA A 229 -13.39 6.22 8.93
C ALA A 229 -13.56 7.64 8.35
N ASN A 230 -12.83 7.85 7.24
CA ASN A 230 -13.24 8.57 6.04
C ASN A 230 -13.81 10.01 6.22
N SER A 231 -12.97 11.01 5.95
CA SER A 231 -13.46 12.30 5.49
C SER A 231 -12.62 12.77 4.31
N GLY A 232 -13.19 12.61 3.12
CA GLY A 232 -12.91 13.54 2.03
C GLY A 232 -13.16 14.97 2.52
N SER A 233 -12.50 15.91 1.85
CA SER A 233 -12.69 17.36 1.97
C SER A 233 -14.11 17.74 2.42
N GLY A 234 -14.24 18.08 3.70
CA GLY A 234 -15.47 18.58 4.30
C GLY A 234 -15.09 19.55 5.42
N VAL A 235 -15.61 20.77 5.35
CA VAL A 235 -15.47 21.78 6.40
C VAL A 235 -15.88 21.16 7.74
N HIS A 236 -14.95 21.12 8.68
CA HIS A 236 -15.21 20.63 10.02
C HIS A 236 -16.10 21.64 10.76
N VAL A 237 -17.42 21.48 10.64
CA VAL A 237 -18.37 22.23 11.47
C VAL A 237 -18.25 21.68 12.89
N VAL A 238 -17.51 22.41 13.72
CA VAL A 238 -17.48 22.18 15.16
C VAL A 238 -18.92 22.43 15.67
N ALA A 239 -19.59 21.38 16.12
CA ALA A 239 -20.87 21.53 16.80
C ALA A 239 -20.68 22.45 18.03
N PRO A 240 -21.52 23.47 18.25
CA PRO A 240 -21.44 24.29 19.45
C PRO A 240 -21.56 23.39 20.67
N ARG A 241 -20.58 23.48 21.58
CA ARG A 241 -20.61 22.76 22.85
C ARG A 241 -21.90 23.13 23.58
N ALA A 242 -22.77 22.15 23.82
CA ALA A 242 -23.80 22.28 24.85
C ALA A 242 -23.07 22.49 26.18
N ARG A 243 -23.31 23.63 26.82
CA ARG A 243 -22.77 23.96 28.15
C ARG A 243 -23.33 22.91 29.11
N ALA A 244 -22.50 21.94 29.49
CA ALA A 244 -22.78 21.10 30.64
C ALA A 244 -22.73 22.00 31.88
N ASP A 245 -23.71 21.81 32.75
CA ASP A 245 -23.94 22.58 33.96
C ASP A 245 -22.72 22.60 34.88
N GLU A 246 -22.04 23.75 34.93
CA GLU A 246 -21.05 24.04 35.95
C GLU A 246 -21.73 24.81 37.08
N ALA A 247 -22.39 24.06 37.96
CA ALA A 247 -22.90 24.56 39.23
C ALA A 247 -21.74 24.72 40.22
N THR A 248 -20.92 25.76 40.06
CA THR A 248 -20.18 26.34 41.20
C THR A 248 -19.75 27.78 40.90
N ASN A 249 -20.17 28.67 41.81
CA ASN A 249 -19.73 30.05 42.02
C ASN A 249 -20.35 31.14 41.12
N ALA A 250 -21.24 31.90 41.77
CA ALA A 250 -21.82 33.17 41.31
C ALA A 250 -20.73 34.22 40.98
N PRO A 251 -21.05 35.26 40.17
CA PRO A 251 -21.72 36.42 40.74
C PRO A 251 -22.89 36.97 39.90
N THR A 252 -23.74 37.65 40.65
CA THR A 252 -24.92 38.46 40.33
C THR A 252 -24.84 39.31 39.06
N THR A 253 -25.86 39.23 38.20
CA THR A 253 -26.51 40.42 37.62
C THR A 253 -27.89 40.11 37.02
N HIS A 254 -28.81 41.03 37.24
CA HIS A 254 -30.26 40.92 37.12
C HIS A 254 -30.79 40.59 35.71
N GLY A 255 -31.68 39.60 35.62
CA GLY A 255 -32.62 39.42 34.51
C GLY A 255 -33.94 38.87 35.04
N HIS A 256 -35.01 39.67 35.00
CA HIS A 256 -36.32 39.30 35.54
C HIS A 256 -36.97 38.18 34.72
N ARG A 257 -37.32 37.08 35.40
CA ARG A 257 -38.07 35.94 34.85
C ARG A 257 -39.57 36.22 35.01
N TRP A 258 -40.24 36.53 33.90
CA TRP A 258 -41.68 36.76 33.88
C TRP A 258 -42.42 35.42 33.93
N GLY A 259 -43.48 35.38 34.74
CA GLY A 259 -44.08 34.18 35.32
C GLY A 259 -44.69 33.20 34.32
N SER A 260 -44.62 31.92 34.67
CA SER A 260 -45.35 30.83 34.03
C SER A 260 -46.77 30.77 34.59
N GLY A 261 -47.77 31.07 33.78
CA GLY A 261 -49.18 30.96 34.16
C GLY A 261 -49.59 29.52 34.47
N GLN A 262 -50.23 29.33 35.62
CA GLN A 262 -50.94 28.09 35.97
C GLN A 262 -52.24 27.99 35.16
N ARG A 263 -52.46 26.83 34.55
CA ARG A 263 -53.77 26.43 34.01
C ARG A 263 -54.64 25.96 35.17
N LEU A 264 -55.80 26.59 35.37
CA LEU A 264 -56.84 26.07 36.25
C LEU A 264 -57.56 24.93 35.54
N GLY A 265 -57.65 23.82 36.26
CA GLY A 265 -58.33 22.61 35.83
C GLY A 265 -59.84 22.78 35.75
N THR A 266 -60.39 21.84 35.01
CA THR A 266 -61.79 21.47 34.86
C THR A 266 -62.44 21.11 36.19
N ASP A 267 -63.61 21.68 36.46
CA ASP A 267 -64.87 20.97 36.79
C ASP A 267 -66.05 21.95 36.63
#